data_AF-A0A6A3CQS0-F1
#
_entry.id   AF-A0A6A3CQS0-F1
#
_cell.length_a   1.000
_cell.length_b   1.000
_cell.length_c   1.000
_cell.angle_alpha   90.00
_cell.angle_beta   90.00
_cell.angle_gamma   90.00
#
_symmetry.space_group_name_H-M   'P 1'
#
loop_
_entity.id
_entity.type
_entity.pdbx_description
1 polymer ?
#
loop_
_entity_poly.entity_id
_entity_poly.type
_entity_poly.pdbx_seq_one_letter_code
_entity_poly.pdbx_strand_id
1 'polypeptide(L)'
;MTENCQSGESDDEEIDSEDVKVKRNSTKRVLVNKAPPILTIHLKRFCQDVRGRLSKLNGHVNFRETINLRPYVDPRYLSQYV
;
A
#
# COMPACT_ATOMS: atom_id res chain seq x y z
N MET A 1 -29.61 -13.50 -27.67
CA MET A 1 -30.71 -12.51 -27.68
C MET A 1 -30.08 -11.18 -27.33
N THR A 2 -30.17 -10.25 -28.26
CA THR A 2 -29.42 -8.99 -28.37
C THR A 2 -30.05 -7.89 -27.52
N GLU A 3 -29.19 -7.00 -27.01
CA GLU A 3 -29.38 -5.58 -26.64
C GLU A 3 -30.46 -5.14 -25.63
N ASN A 4 -30.05 -4.29 -24.68
CA ASN A 4 -30.48 -2.89 -24.71
C ASN A 4 -29.56 -2.01 -23.82
N CYS A 5 -28.77 -1.14 -24.44
CA CYS A 5 -28.08 -0.03 -23.78
C CYS A 5 -28.95 1.22 -23.94
N GLN A 6 -29.59 1.68 -22.88
CA GLN A 6 -30.29 2.97 -22.87
C GLN A 6 -29.37 4.06 -22.35
N SER A 7 -28.90 4.89 -23.28
CA SER A 7 -28.35 6.22 -23.06
C SER A 7 -29.46 7.17 -22.62
N GLY A 8 -29.39 7.64 -21.38
CA GLY A 8 -30.20 8.77 -20.90
C GLY A 8 -29.45 10.08 -21.12
N GLU A 9 -30.18 11.07 -21.66
CA GLU A 9 -29.73 12.40 -22.05
C GLU A 9 -29.18 13.24 -20.88
N SER A 10 -28.26 14.13 -21.22
CA SER A 10 -27.56 15.06 -20.33
C SER A 10 -28.41 16.29 -20.03
N ASP A 11 -28.80 16.46 -18.77
CA ASP A 11 -29.20 17.75 -18.23
C ASP A 11 -28.00 18.36 -17.50
N ASP A 12 -27.39 19.38 -18.09
CA ASP A 12 -26.28 20.17 -17.53
C ASP A 12 -26.81 21.07 -16.39
N GLU A 13 -27.03 20.47 -15.22
CA GLU A 13 -27.20 21.21 -13.97
C GLU A 13 -25.80 21.52 -13.40
N GLU A 14 -25.53 22.81 -13.20
CA GLU A 14 -24.28 23.35 -12.67
C GLU A 14 -24.11 22.90 -11.21
N ILE A 15 -23.55 21.71 -11.01
CA ILE A 15 -23.29 21.14 -9.68
C ILE A 15 -22.17 21.95 -9.04
N ASP A 16 -22.57 22.83 -8.11
CA ASP A 16 -21.71 23.44 -7.11
C ASP A 16 -20.75 22.37 -6.59
N SER A 17 -19.46 22.67 -6.57
CA SER A 17 -18.36 21.74 -6.27
C SER A 17 -18.33 21.32 -4.78
N GLU A 18 -19.50 21.07 -4.20
CA GLU A 18 -19.69 20.26 -3.01
C GLU A 18 -18.89 18.97 -3.19
N ASP A 19 -18.07 18.64 -2.19
CA ASP A 19 -17.19 17.45 -2.17
C ASP A 19 -17.96 16.17 -2.55
N VAL A 20 -18.03 15.87 -3.85
CA VAL A 20 -18.72 14.70 -4.38
C VAL A 20 -17.95 13.49 -3.89
N LYS A 21 -18.55 12.75 -2.95
CA LYS A 21 -17.94 11.54 -2.37
C LYS A 21 -17.94 10.41 -3.40
N VAL A 22 -16.88 10.34 -4.20
CA VAL A 22 -16.69 9.27 -5.18
C VAL A 22 -16.03 8.05 -4.53
N LYS A 23 -16.70 6.90 -4.61
CA LYS A 23 -16.12 5.61 -4.21
C LYS A 23 -15.08 5.18 -5.24
N ARG A 24 -13.82 5.00 -4.80
CA ARG A 24 -12.72 4.57 -5.65
C ARG A 24 -11.75 3.68 -4.90
N ASN A 25 -11.04 2.84 -5.66
CA ASN A 25 -9.94 2.05 -5.12
C ASN A 25 -8.75 2.98 -4.84
N SER A 26 -8.16 2.83 -3.67
CA SER A 26 -6.97 3.59 -3.26
C SER A 26 -5.77 2.67 -3.14
N THR A 27 -4.59 3.18 -3.50
CA THR A 27 -3.32 2.49 -3.28
C THR A 27 -2.74 2.94 -1.95
N LYS A 28 -2.59 1.99 -1.00
CA LYS A 28 -1.90 2.24 0.27
C LYS A 28 -0.44 1.84 0.16
N ARG A 29 0.46 2.70 0.63
CA ARG A 29 1.89 2.43 0.76
C ARG A 29 2.33 2.66 2.20
N VAL A 30 3.21 1.80 2.71
CA VAL A 30 3.83 1.93 4.04
C VAL A 30 5.31 2.28 3.83
N LEU A 31 5.75 3.38 4.43
CA LEU A 31 7.13 3.86 4.40
C LEU A 31 7.60 4.15 5.83
N VAL A 32 8.91 4.12 6.01
CA VAL A 32 9.56 4.57 7.24
C VAL A 32 9.59 6.10 7.22
N ASN A 33 8.94 6.76 8.18
CA ASN A 33 8.99 8.22 8.29
C ASN A 33 10.42 8.68 8.65
N LYS A 34 10.97 8.13 9.75
CA LYS A 34 12.34 8.38 10.21
C LYS A 34 12.98 7.05 10.63
N ALA A 35 14.23 6.83 10.23
CA ALA A 35 14.94 5.61 10.57
C ALA A 35 15.28 5.58 12.08
N PRO A 36 15.05 4.45 12.77
CA PRO A 36 15.46 4.32 14.17
C PRO A 36 16.99 4.19 14.26
N PRO A 37 17.61 4.60 15.38
CA PRO A 37 19.04 4.38 15.62
C PRO A 37 19.43 2.89 15.61
N ILE A 38 18.50 2.01 16.02
CA ILE A 38 18.64 0.56 15.99
C ILE A 38 17.43 -0.02 15.27
N LEU A 39 17.67 -0.71 14.15
CA LEU A 39 16.63 -1.38 13.37
C LEU A 39 16.63 -2.88 13.66
N THR A 40 15.51 -3.38 14.18
CA THR A 40 15.28 -4.81 14.39
C THR A 40 14.37 -5.36 13.28
N ILE A 41 14.81 -6.41 12.60
CA ILE A 41 14.05 -7.04 11.50
C ILE A 41 13.60 -8.43 11.93
N HIS A 42 12.29 -8.64 12.01
CA HIS A 42 11.71 -9.96 12.23
C HIS A 42 11.17 -10.54 10.91
N LEU A 43 11.72 -11.68 10.49
CA LEU A 43 11.15 -12.47 9.41
C LEU A 43 9.89 -13.20 9.92
N LYS A 44 8.70 -12.75 9.49
CA LYS A 44 7.43 -13.40 9.82
C LYS A 44 7.29 -14.75 9.10
N ARG A 45 7.94 -15.78 9.63
CA ARG A 45 8.05 -17.13 9.04
C ARG A 45 6.90 -18.06 9.43
N PHE A 46 5.69 -17.53 9.46
CA PHE A 46 4.49 -18.31 9.73
C PHE A 46 3.36 -17.87 8.82
N CYS A 47 2.68 -18.84 8.21
CA CYS A 47 1.42 -18.61 7.52
C CYS A 47 0.29 -19.33 8.27
N GLN A 48 -0.87 -18.70 8.24
CA GLN A 48 -2.09 -19.22 8.84
C GLN A 48 -3.03 -19.68 7.73
N ASP A 49 -3.55 -20.89 7.83
CA ASP A 49 -4.57 -21.38 6.91
C ASP A 49 -5.97 -20.86 7.30
N VAL A 50 -6.97 -21.12 6.44
CA VAL A 50 -8.36 -20.73 6.68
C VAL A 50 -8.98 -21.39 7.93
N ARG A 51 -8.34 -22.44 8.46
CA ARG A 51 -8.75 -23.16 9.68
C ARG A 51 -7.97 -22.68 10.91
N GLY A 52 -7.16 -21.63 10.77
CA GLY A 52 -6.38 -21.03 11.83
C GLY A 52 -5.08 -21.78 12.18
N ARG A 53 -4.72 -22.86 11.49
CA ARG A 53 -3.49 -23.61 11.77
C ARG A 53 -2.28 -22.81 11.31
N LEU A 54 -1.22 -22.83 12.12
CA LEU A 54 0.06 -22.21 11.78
C LEU A 54 0.99 -23.23 11.13
N SER A 55 1.66 -22.81 10.06
CA SER A 55 2.77 -23.57 9.48
C SER A 55 3.99 -22.67 9.28
N LYS A 56 5.18 -23.26 9.43
CA LYS A 56 6.46 -22.55 9.35
C LYS A 56 6.87 -22.36 7.90
N LEU A 57 7.32 -21.15 7.55
CA LEU A 57 7.92 -20.83 6.26
C LEU A 57 9.43 -21.10 6.28
N ASN A 58 9.84 -22.21 5.66
CA ASN A 58 11.23 -22.70 5.68
C ASN A 58 12.12 -22.15 4.56
N GLY A 59 11.58 -21.37 3.62
CA GLY A 59 12.37 -20.84 2.49
C GLY A 59 13.57 -20.00 2.93
N HIS A 60 14.71 -20.19 2.27
CA HIS A 60 15.90 -19.37 2.52
C HIS A 60 15.61 -17.90 2.17
N VAL A 61 16.03 -16.98 3.04
CA VAL A 61 15.93 -15.53 2.77
C VAL A 61 17.35 -15.01 2.72
N ASN A 62 17.79 -14.62 1.52
CA ASN A 62 19.08 -13.98 1.34
C ASN A 62 19.03 -12.58 1.96
N PHE A 63 19.96 -12.27 2.85
CA PHE A 63 20.18 -10.94 3.38
C PHE A 63 21.64 -10.56 3.18
N ARG A 64 21.89 -9.25 3.07
CA ARG A 64 23.23 -8.68 2.98
C ARG A 64 23.68 -8.25 4.37
N GLU A 65 24.98 -8.08 4.53
CA GLU A 65 25.58 -7.51 5.76
C GLU A 65 25.09 -6.08 5.99
N THR A 66 24.89 -5.31 4.92
CA THR A 66 24.40 -3.92 4.97
C THR A 66 23.07 -3.76 4.22
N ILE A 67 22.20 -2.89 4.74
CA ILE A 67 20.92 -2.53 4.14
C ILE A 67 20.85 -1.01 3.90
N ASN A 68 20.59 -0.61 2.65
CA ASN A 68 20.30 0.78 2.34
C ASN A 68 18.81 1.06 2.65
N LEU A 69 18.54 1.88 3.67
CA LEU A 69 17.17 2.23 4.05
C LEU A 69 16.52 3.30 3.16
N ARG A 70 17.29 4.04 2.37
CA ARG A 70 16.78 5.14 1.51
C ARG A 70 15.53 4.80 0.68
N PRO A 71 15.43 3.66 -0.03
CA PRO A 71 14.23 3.35 -0.82
C PRO A 71 12.97 3.05 0.01
N TYR A 72 13.12 2.84 1.31
CA TYR A 72 12.01 2.53 2.22
C TYR A 72 11.61 3.73 3.10
N VAL A 73 12.38 4.82 3.06
CA VAL A 73 12.11 6.05 3.82
C VAL A 73 11.24 7.00 3.02
N ASP A 74 10.34 7.71 3.69
CA ASP A 74 9.53 8.75 3.07
C ASP A 74 10.45 9.86 2.51
N PRO A 75 10.39 10.15 1.19
CA PRO A 75 11.30 11.09 0.54
C PRO A 75 11.34 12.48 1.17
N ARG A 76 10.24 12.89 1.84
CA ARG A 76 10.16 14.17 2.55
C ARG A 76 11.14 14.29 3.71
N TYR A 77 11.65 13.16 4.21
CA TYR A 77 12.59 13.09 5.33
C TYR A 77 14.02 12.75 4.89
N LEU A 78 14.29 12.65 3.59
CA LEU A 78 15.63 12.40 3.05
C LEU A 78 16.53 13.66 3.05
N SER A 79 15.96 14.85 3.24
CA SER A 79 16.68 16.13 3.16
C SER A 79 17.37 16.59 4.45
N GLN A 80 17.36 15.79 5.53
CA GLN A 80 17.97 16.19 6.83
C GLN A 80 19.46 15.86 6.99
N TYR A 81 20.15 15.47 5.91
CA TYR A 81 21.60 15.27 5.90
C TYR A 81 22.19 15.88 4.62
N VAL A 82 22.32 17.22 4.64
CA VAL A 82 23.25 17.97 3.79
C VAL A 82 24.11 18.80 4.73
#